data_AF-A0A7S1I9E2-F1
#
_entry.id   AF-A0A7S1I9E2-F1
#
_cell.length_a   1.000
_cell.length_b   1.000
_cell.length_c   1.000
_cell.angle_alpha   90.00
_cell.angle_beta   90.00
_cell.angle_gamma   90.00
#
_symmetry.space_group_name_H-M   'P 1'
#
loop_
_entity.id
_entity.type
_entity.pdbx_description
1 polymer ?
#
loop_
_entity_poly.entity_id
_entity_poly.type
_entity_poly.pdbx_seq_one_letter_code
_entity_poly.pdbx_strand_id
1 'polypeptide(L)'
;RMDSAENLKRADSSGNLKRTDSAQNLKRTDSSGKLKRMDSAENLKRADSSGNLERTDSGQNLKRTDSSENLKRMHSADDLKRVDSSGNLRRVDSSGNLRRVDSSGN
;
A
#
# COMPACT_ATOMS: atom_id res chain seq x y z
N ARG A 1 14.80 -5.30 0.47
CA ARG A 1 15.42 -4.79 1.72
C ARG A 1 14.39 -4.89 2.83
N MET A 2 14.82 -5.31 4.02
CA MET A 2 13.98 -5.45 5.21
C MET A 2 14.41 -4.40 6.23
N ASP A 3 13.46 -3.69 6.82
CA ASP A 3 13.76 -2.69 7.84
C ASP A 3 12.69 -2.73 8.94
N SER A 4 13.12 -2.51 10.19
CA SER A 4 12.24 -2.46 11.35
C SER A 4 12.60 -1.25 12.21
N ALA A 5 11.60 -0.47 12.62
CA ALA A 5 11.77 0.71 13.46
C ALA A 5 10.45 1.08 14.12
N GLU A 6 10.47 1.83 15.23
CA GLU A 6 9.21 2.35 15.80
C GLU A 6 8.51 3.29 14.80
N ASN A 7 9.27 4.19 14.18
CA ASN A 7 8.80 5.14 13.20
C ASN A 7 9.62 5.03 11.92
N LEU A 8 8.96 4.78 10.80
CA LEU A 8 9.62 4.64 9.50
C LEU A 8 8.99 5.57 8.47
N LYS A 9 9.85 6.34 7.79
CA LYS A 9 9.49 7.22 6.68
C LYS A 9 10.32 6.86 5.46
N ARG A 10 9.68 6.70 4.31
CA ARG A 10 10.38 6.40 3.04
C ARG A 10 9.82 7.19 1.88
N ALA A 11 10.72 7.53 0.98
CA ALA A 11 10.39 7.96 -0.37
C ALA A 11 11.37 7.29 -1.33
N ASP A 12 10.85 6.52 -2.29
CA ASP A 12 11.65 5.85 -3.31
C ASP A 12 11.13 6.24 -4.71
N SER A 13 12.04 6.55 -5.64
CA SER A 13 11.75 6.70 -7.07
C SER A 13 12.68 5.79 -7.85
N SER A 14 12.18 4.67 -8.40
CA SER A 14 13.03 3.66 -9.05
C SER A 14 12.28 2.78 -10.04
N GLY A 15 13.00 2.05 -10.90
CA GLY A 15 12.37 1.14 -11.87
C GLY A 15 11.63 -0.03 -11.20
N ASN A 16 12.28 -0.75 -10.28
CA ASN A 16 11.71 -1.89 -9.58
C ASN A 16 12.02 -1.82 -8.08
N LEU A 17 11.01 -2.01 -7.23
CA LEU A 17 11.15 -1.91 -5.78
C LEU A 17 10.58 -3.15 -5.09
N LYS A 18 11.39 -3.79 -4.24
CA LYS A 18 10.99 -4.91 -3.37
C LYS A 18 11.35 -4.63 -1.91
N ARG A 19 10.35 -4.51 -1.04
CA ARG A 19 10.54 -4.12 0.38
C ARG A 19 9.67 -4.93 1.33
N THR A 20 10.18 -5.05 2.55
CA THR A 20 9.46 -5.62 3.68
C THR A 20 9.73 -4.77 4.91
N ASP A 21 8.77 -3.99 5.37
CA ASP A 21 8.96 -3.09 6.50
C ASP A 21 8.02 -3.43 7.67
N SER A 22 8.52 -3.30 8.90
CA SER A 22 7.72 -3.39 10.12
C SER A 22 7.90 -2.14 10.97
N ALA A 23 6.81 -1.51 11.41
CA ALA A 23 6.90 -0.35 12.29
C ALA A 23 5.64 -0.14 13.13
N GLN A 24 5.69 0.67 14.19
CA GLN A 24 4.45 1.17 14.80
C GLN A 24 3.79 2.18 13.86
N ASN A 25 4.58 3.15 13.37
CA ASN A 25 4.13 4.14 12.39
C ASN A 25 4.93 4.06 11.10
N LEU A 26 4.26 3.79 9.99
CA LEU A 26 4.87 3.76 8.66
C LEU A 26 4.24 4.82 7.75
N LYS A 27 5.09 5.69 7.17
CA LYS A 27 4.70 6.65 6.13
C LYS A 27 5.53 6.44 4.88
N ARG A 28 4.89 6.31 3.72
CA ARG A 28 5.59 6.09 2.45
C ARG A 28 5.00 6.85 1.28
N THR A 29 5.88 7.23 0.37
CA THR A 29 5.53 7.78 -0.93
C THR A 29 6.45 7.20 -1.99
N ASP A 30 5.96 6.33 -2.88
CA ASP A 30 6.80 5.71 -3.89
C ASP A 30 6.29 5.94 -5.31
N SER A 31 7.22 6.11 -6.23
CA SER A 31 6.97 6.13 -7.67
C SER A 31 7.85 5.07 -8.33
N SER A 32 7.26 4.06 -8.98
CA SER A 32 8.06 3.00 -9.60
C SER A 32 7.43 2.30 -10.79
N GLY A 33 8.23 1.66 -11.63
CA GLY A 33 7.68 0.78 -12.68
C GLY A 33 6.96 -0.44 -12.10
N LYS A 34 7.61 -1.13 -11.15
CA LYS A 34 7.05 -2.28 -10.43
C LYS A 34 7.33 -2.20 -8.94
N LEU A 35 6.30 -2.40 -8.13
CA LEU A 35 6.37 -2.39 -6.67
C LEU A 35 5.87 -3.72 -6.10
N LYS A 36 6.70 -4.41 -5.31
CA LYS A 36 6.31 -5.60 -4.53
C LYS A 36 6.58 -5.39 -3.04
N ARG A 37 5.55 -5.59 -2.21
CA ARG A 37 5.60 -5.16 -0.79
C ARG A 37 4.92 -6.10 0.17
N MET A 38 5.47 -6.14 1.38
CA MET A 38 4.87 -6.76 2.54
C MET A 38 5.17 -5.91 3.77
N ASP A 39 4.17 -5.25 4.34
CA ASP A 39 4.42 -4.31 5.42
C ASP A 39 3.43 -4.50 6.57
N SER A 40 3.94 -4.42 7.81
CA SER A 40 3.13 -4.52 9.02
C SER A 40 3.30 -3.25 9.84
N ALA A 41 2.21 -2.54 10.12
CA ALA A 41 2.25 -1.40 11.03
C ALA A 41 0.94 -1.13 11.74
N GLU A 42 1.00 -0.72 13.01
CA GLU A 42 -0.20 -0.27 13.73
C GLU A 42 -0.88 0.87 12.95
N ASN A 43 -0.08 1.86 12.52
CA ASN A 43 -0.52 3.00 11.75
C ASN A 43 0.26 3.12 10.43
N LEU A 44 -0.47 3.04 9.32
CA LEU A 44 0.11 3.13 7.98
C LEU A 44 -0.53 4.26 7.15
N LYS A 45 0.32 5.08 6.53
CA LYS A 45 -0.06 6.05 5.50
C LYS A 45 0.78 5.85 4.24
N ARG A 46 0.14 5.71 3.08
CA ARG A 46 0.84 5.56 1.79
C ARG A 46 0.25 6.39 0.66
N ALA A 47 1.13 6.76 -0.26
CA ALA A 47 0.80 7.19 -1.60
C ALA A 47 1.73 6.50 -2.61
N ASP A 48 1.21 5.58 -3.43
CA ASP A 48 2.03 4.83 -4.39
C ASP A 48 1.55 5.12 -5.83
N SER A 49 2.50 5.36 -6.73
CA SER A 49 2.26 5.45 -8.17
C SER A 49 3.13 4.41 -8.89
N SER A 50 2.53 3.50 -9.66
CA SER A 50 3.32 2.51 -10.38
C SER A 50 2.65 1.88 -11.59
N GLY A 51 3.43 1.28 -12.51
CA GLY A 51 2.84 0.44 -13.56
C GLY A 51 2.20 -0.81 -12.95
N ASN A 52 2.93 -1.54 -12.10
CA ASN A 52 2.44 -2.74 -11.42
C ASN A 52 2.68 -2.68 -9.92
N LEU A 53 1.62 -2.87 -9.12
CA LEU A 53 1.66 -2.88 -7.67
C LEU A 53 1.12 -4.21 -7.11
N GLU A 54 1.99 -4.96 -6.44
CA GLU A 54 1.62 -6.15 -5.65
C GLU A 54 1.93 -5.92 -4.17
N ARG A 55 0.93 -6.04 -3.29
CA ARG A 55 1.11 -5.73 -1.87
C ARG A 55 0.32 -6.62 -0.92
N THR A 56 0.90 -6.81 0.26
CA THR A 56 0.25 -7.38 1.44
C THR A 56 0.52 -6.48 2.62
N ASP A 57 -0.52 -6.06 3.32
CA ASP A 57 -0.33 -5.22 4.49
C ASP A 57 -1.24 -5.59 5.66
N SER A 58 -0.70 -5.46 6.86
CA SER A 58 -1.40 -5.68 8.12
C SER A 58 -1.24 -4.50 9.07
N GLY A 59 -2.29 -4.18 9.83
CA GLY A 59 -2.24 -3.08 10.78
C GLY A 59 -3.53 -2.86 11.54
N GLN A 60 -3.59 -1.81 12.36
CA GLN A 60 -4.87 -1.34 12.92
C GLN A 60 -5.49 -0.30 12.01
N ASN A 61 -4.69 0.68 11.56
CA ASN A 61 -5.15 1.83 10.79
C ASN A 61 -4.38 1.96 9.47
N LEU A 62 -5.05 1.70 8.35
CA LEU A 62 -4.47 1.80 7.02
C LEU A 62 -5.10 2.95 6.22
N LYS A 63 -4.29 3.89 5.75
CA LYS A 63 -4.68 4.97 4.82
C LYS A 63 -3.85 4.92 3.55
N ARG A 64 -4.49 4.82 2.39
CA ARG A 64 -3.79 4.64 1.11
C ARG A 64 -4.36 5.48 -0.02
N THR A 65 -3.47 5.88 -0.91
CA THR A 65 -3.81 6.37 -2.24
C THR A 65 -2.91 5.67 -3.24
N ASP A 66 -3.49 4.90 -4.15
CA ASP A 66 -2.72 4.14 -5.13
C ASP A 66 -3.16 4.51 -6.55
N SER A 67 -2.19 4.75 -7.42
CA SER A 67 -2.39 4.89 -8.86
C SER A 67 -1.57 3.83 -9.58
N SER A 68 -2.21 2.94 -10.33
CA SER A 68 -1.47 1.93 -11.09
C SER A 68 -2.21 1.31 -12.25
N GLU A 69 -1.51 0.88 -13.31
CA GLU A 69 -2.14 0.10 -14.38
C GLU A 69 -2.68 -1.24 -13.84
N ASN A 70 -1.86 -1.96 -13.06
CA ASN A 70 -2.22 -3.24 -12.46
C ASN A 70 -2.03 -3.24 -10.95
N LEU A 71 -3.10 -3.56 -10.22
CA LEU A 71 -3.16 -3.51 -8.77
C LEU A 71 -3.59 -4.86 -8.19
N LYS A 72 -2.71 -5.49 -7.41
CA LYS A 72 -3.01 -6.67 -6.60
C LYS A 72 -2.72 -6.39 -5.13
N ARG A 73 -3.72 -6.60 -4.27
CA ARG A 73 -3.58 -6.31 -2.85
C ARG A 73 -4.27 -7.28 -1.92
N MET A 74 -3.68 -7.45 -0.75
CA MET A 74 -4.28 -8.09 0.42
C MET A 74 -4.12 -7.18 1.63
N HIS A 75 -5.22 -6.85 2.31
CA HIS A 75 -5.19 -6.03 3.53
C HIS A 75 -5.89 -6.71 4.69
N SER A 76 -5.31 -6.57 5.87
CA SER A 76 -5.95 -6.91 7.14
C SER A 76 -5.81 -5.76 8.12
N ALA A 77 -6.90 -5.11 8.50
CA ALA A 77 -6.87 -4.06 9.51
C ALA A 77 -8.22 -3.73 10.13
N ASP A 78 -8.24 -3.19 11.34
CA ASP A 78 -9.47 -2.72 11.97
C ASP A 78 -10.12 -1.60 11.14
N ASP A 79 -9.34 -0.60 10.76
CA ASP A 79 -9.76 0.56 9.96
C ASP A 79 -8.98 0.66 8.65
N LEU A 80 -9.68 0.58 7.52
CA LEU A 80 -9.10 0.76 6.19
C LEU A 80 -9.79 1.90 5.42
N LYS A 81 -9.01 2.93 5.07
CA LYS A 81 -9.40 4.01 4.14
C LYS A 81 -8.50 3.97 2.92
N ARG A 82 -9.11 3.96 1.73
CA ARG A 82 -8.33 3.96 0.49
C ARG A 82 -8.98 4.69 -0.67
N VAL A 83 -8.13 5.17 -1.55
CA VAL A 83 -8.45 5.70 -2.86
C VAL A 83 -7.58 4.96 -3.87
N ASP A 84 -8.19 4.37 -4.88
CA ASP A 84 -7.50 3.58 -5.88
C ASP A 84 -7.88 4.05 -7.28
N SER A 85 -6.89 4.36 -8.11
CA SER A 85 -7.04 4.58 -9.54
C SER A 85 -6.30 3.50 -10.30
N SER A 86 -7.00 2.54 -10.89
CA SER A 86 -6.34 1.44 -11.60
C SER A 86 -7.13 0.86 -12.76
N GLY A 87 -6.43 0.47 -13.82
CA GLY A 87 -7.01 -0.25 -14.96
C GLY A 87 -7.45 -1.66 -14.58
N ASN A 88 -6.56 -2.42 -13.93
CA ASN A 88 -6.85 -3.78 -13.46
C ASN A 88 -6.71 -3.88 -11.94
N LEU A 89 -7.74 -4.37 -11.27
CA LEU A 89 -7.78 -4.45 -9.81
C LEU A 89 -8.17 -5.83 -9.29
N ARG A 90 -7.30 -6.45 -8.48
CA ARG A 90 -7.59 -7.61 -7.64
C ARG A 90 -7.32 -7.28 -6.18
N ARG A 91 -8.28 -7.58 -5.31
CA ARG A 91 -8.22 -7.23 -3.90
C ARG A 91 -8.85 -8.26 -2.99
N VAL A 92 -8.24 -8.45 -1.84
CA VAL A 92 -8.80 -9.15 -0.68
C VAL A 92 -8.60 -8.23 0.51
N ASP A 93 -9.65 -8.00 1.28
CA ASP A 93 -9.56 -7.13 2.45
C ASP A 93 -10.36 -7.73 3.59
N SER A 94 -9.73 -7.80 4.76
CA SER A 94 -10.36 -8.12 6.04
C SER A 94 -10.32 -6.88 6.91
N SER A 95 -11.46 -6.25 7.14
CA SER A 95 -11.52 -5.05 7.98
C SER A 95 -12.83 -4.83 8.69
N GLY A 96 -12.77 -4.32 9.92
CA GLY A 96 -13.94 -3.93 10.70
C GLY A 96 -14.65 -2.71 10.11
N ASN A 97 -13.89 -1.67 9.78
CA ASN A 97 -14.36 -0.45 9.15
C ASN A 97 -13.66 -0.19 7.83
N LEU A 98 -14.46 0.14 6.81
CA LEU A 98 -13.97 0.21 5.46
C LEU A 98 -14.54 1.39 4.69
N ARG A 99 -13.66 2.26 4.16
CA ARG A 99 -14.02 3.33 3.22
C ARG A 99 -13.17 3.23 1.96
N ARG A 100 -13.84 3.24 0.81
CA ARG A 100 -13.23 3.01 -0.51
C ARG A 100 -13.73 4.02 -1.51
N VAL A 101 -12.82 4.49 -2.35
CA VAL A 101 -13.11 5.20 -3.58
C VAL A 101 -12.25 4.53 -4.65
N ASP A 102 -12.90 3.93 -5.64
CA ASP A 102 -12.23 3.27 -6.75
C ASP A 102 -12.57 4.06 -8.03
N SER A 103 -11.58 4.49 -8.80
CA SER A 103 -11.72 5.04 -10.15
C SER A 103 -11.05 4.11 -11.15
N SER A 104 -11.82 3.23 -11.77
CA SER A 104 -11.35 2.38 -12.88
C SER A 104 -11.63 3.10 -14.19
N GLY A 105 -10.58 3.39 -14.96
CA GLY A 105 -10.73 3.73 -16.37
C GLY A 105 -11.28 2.51 -17.09
N ASN A 106 -12.47 2.68 -17.68
CA ASN A 106 -13.07 1.70 -18.57
C ASN A 106 -12.34 1.74 -19.93
#